data_AF-A0A7R9E973-F1
#
_entry.id   AF-A0A7R9E973-F1
#
_cell.length_a   1.000
_cell.length_b   1.000
_cell.length_c   1.000
_cell.angle_alpha   90.00
_cell.angle_beta   90.00
_cell.angle_gamma   90.00
#
_symmetry.space_group_name_H-M   'P 1'
#
loop_
_entity.id
_entity.type
_entity.pdbx_description
1 polymer ?
#
loop_
_entity_poly.entity_id
_entity_poly.type
_entity_poly.pdbx_seq_one_letter_code
_entity_poly.pdbx_strand_id
1 'polypeptide(L)'
;MCVGVFQPWVVGSRTILIGGGGLMAVLGSEAISFDGAGPLGCIVAAFVASCGWRNQGWSEEHNPVAENFALIWTFFQPILFSLIGTEINIFVLEVHTVGLGLVCLMLALLVKMLLSIMAAMGGGFSWKEKLFVSMAWFPKATVQAALGPIALDLARNLDAKDNIVLADKVLIVAVLAIMITAPLGAIVITLFGPRLLNKTPTSLP
;
A
#
# COMPACT_ATOMS: atom_id res chain seq x y z
N MET A 1 5.07 -13.20 -34.96
CA MET A 1 3.76 -13.34 -34.29
C MET A 1 3.47 -12.25 -33.25
N CYS A 2 4.27 -11.17 -33.14
CA CYS A 2 4.17 -10.17 -32.05
C CYS A 2 3.44 -8.86 -32.38
N VAL A 3 2.84 -8.72 -33.57
CA VAL A 3 2.30 -7.41 -34.03
C VAL A 3 0.97 -7.03 -33.36
N GLY A 4 0.25 -7.99 -32.76
CA GLY A 4 -1.04 -7.75 -32.11
C GLY A 4 -0.99 -7.43 -30.60
N VAL A 5 0.14 -7.67 -29.93
CA VAL A 5 0.20 -7.64 -28.46
C VAL A 5 0.25 -6.20 -27.90
N PHE A 6 0.85 -5.28 -28.66
CA PHE A 6 1.02 -3.86 -28.27
C PHE A 6 0.00 -2.91 -28.90
N GLN A 7 -1.06 -3.45 -29.51
CA GLN A 7 -2.08 -2.60 -30.12
C GLN A 7 -2.84 -1.81 -29.02
N PRO A 8 -3.03 -0.48 -29.19
CA PRO A 8 -3.68 0.36 -28.18
C PRO A 8 -5.07 -0.16 -27.76
N TRP A 9 -5.81 -0.73 -28.70
CA TRP A 9 -7.12 -1.34 -28.45
C TRP A 9 -7.06 -2.54 -27.49
N VAL A 10 -6.06 -3.41 -27.67
CA VAL A 10 -5.86 -4.61 -26.82
C VAL A 10 -5.43 -4.19 -25.42
N VAL A 11 -4.55 -3.19 -25.31
CA VAL A 11 -4.12 -2.62 -24.03
C VAL A 11 -5.28 -1.97 -23.29
N GLY A 12 -6.09 -1.17 -23.98
CA GLY A 12 -7.29 -0.54 -23.41
C GLY A 12 -8.27 -1.59 -22.90
N SER A 13 -8.54 -2.63 -23.69
CA SER A 13 -9.43 -3.73 -23.30
C SER A 13 -8.91 -4.49 -22.06
N ARG A 14 -7.60 -4.77 -22.00
CA ARG A 14 -6.96 -5.41 -20.83
C ARG A 14 -7.06 -4.53 -19.58
N THR A 15 -6.88 -3.22 -19.73
CA THR A 15 -7.00 -2.25 -18.64
C THR A 15 -8.43 -2.22 -18.10
N ILE A 16 -9.42 -2.14 -18.99
CA ILE A 16 -10.85 -2.17 -18.63
C ILE A 16 -11.22 -3.49 -17.97
N LEU A 17 -10.70 -4.61 -18.47
CA LEU A 17 -11.01 -5.93 -17.92
C LEU A 17 -10.46 -6.11 -16.50
N ILE A 18 -9.21 -5.69 -16.24
CA ILE A 18 -8.66 -5.73 -14.87
C ILE A 18 -9.35 -4.70 -13.97
N GLY A 19 -9.57 -3.48 -14.44
CA GLY A 19 -10.19 -2.43 -13.64
C GLY A 19 -11.65 -2.72 -13.31
N GLY A 20 -12.45 -3.03 -14.34
CA GLY A 20 -13.86 -3.37 -14.22
C GLY A 20 -14.08 -4.70 -13.51
N GLY A 21 -13.28 -5.72 -13.82
CA GLY A 21 -13.30 -7.01 -13.11
C GLY A 21 -12.92 -6.86 -11.64
N GLY A 22 -11.93 -6.00 -11.33
CA GLY A 22 -11.55 -5.68 -9.96
C GLY A 22 -12.66 -4.94 -9.21
N LEU A 23 -13.30 -3.94 -9.83
CA LEU A 23 -14.43 -3.24 -9.23
C LEU A 23 -15.60 -4.20 -8.94
N MET A 24 -15.92 -5.07 -9.90
CA MET A 24 -16.93 -6.11 -9.71
C MET A 24 -16.54 -7.09 -8.60
N ALA A 25 -15.27 -7.46 -8.48
CA ALA A 25 -14.79 -8.32 -7.41
C ALA A 25 -14.93 -7.66 -6.03
N VAL A 26 -14.60 -6.37 -5.91
CA VAL A 26 -14.75 -5.62 -4.65
C VAL A 26 -16.23 -5.51 -4.26
N LEU A 27 -17.07 -4.93 -5.12
CA LEU A 27 -18.50 -4.73 -4.83
C LEU A 27 -19.24 -6.07 -4.68
N GLY A 28 -18.90 -7.06 -5.48
CA GLY A 28 -19.47 -8.40 -5.40
C GLY A 28 -19.08 -9.13 -4.12
N SER A 29 -17.84 -8.97 -3.64
CA SER A 29 -17.40 -9.58 -2.39
C SER A 29 -18.10 -8.98 -1.17
N GLU A 30 -18.33 -7.66 -1.18
CA GLU A 30 -19.08 -6.96 -0.14
C GLU A 30 -20.55 -7.41 -0.12
N ALA A 31 -21.17 -7.60 -1.29
CA ALA A 31 -22.53 -8.12 -1.40
C ALA A 31 -22.71 -9.55 -0.83
N ILE A 32 -21.64 -10.33 -0.77
CA ILE A 32 -21.63 -11.70 -0.21
C ILE A 32 -21.06 -11.70 1.24
N SER A 33 -20.81 -10.51 1.82
CA SER A 33 -20.23 -10.32 3.16
C SER A 33 -18.82 -10.90 3.34
N PHE A 34 -18.04 -10.95 2.26
CA PHE A 34 -16.63 -11.34 2.25
C PHE A 34 -15.73 -10.14 1.88
N ASP A 35 -15.72 -9.11 2.72
CA ASP A 35 -15.09 -7.80 2.43
C ASP A 35 -13.60 -7.88 2.05
N GLY A 36 -12.87 -8.87 2.58
CA GLY A 36 -11.45 -9.08 2.28
C GLY A 36 -11.18 -9.80 0.95
N ALA A 37 -12.15 -10.53 0.40
CA ALA A 37 -11.95 -11.36 -0.79
C ALA A 37 -11.81 -10.52 -2.07
N GLY A 38 -12.54 -9.39 -2.16
CA GLY A 38 -12.51 -8.50 -3.32
C GLY A 38 -11.13 -7.89 -3.58
N PRO A 39 -10.55 -7.12 -2.62
CA PRO A 39 -9.22 -6.55 -2.77
C PRO A 39 -8.13 -7.60 -3.03
N LEU A 40 -8.21 -8.77 -2.37
CA LEU A 40 -7.30 -9.88 -2.62
C LEU A 40 -7.44 -10.40 -4.06
N GLY A 41 -8.66 -10.53 -4.55
CA GLY A 41 -8.97 -10.90 -5.93
C GLY A 41 -8.36 -9.93 -6.94
N CYS A 42 -8.44 -8.62 -6.69
CA CYS A 42 -7.81 -7.59 -7.54
C CYS A 42 -6.30 -7.78 -7.65
N ILE A 43 -5.62 -8.03 -6.51
CA ILE A 43 -4.16 -8.23 -6.46
C ILE A 43 -3.78 -9.50 -7.21
N VAL A 44 -4.48 -10.61 -6.96
CA VAL A 44 -4.21 -11.90 -7.61
C VAL A 44 -4.46 -11.82 -9.11
N ALA A 45 -5.56 -11.20 -9.55
CA ALA A 45 -5.86 -11.02 -10.96
C ALA A 45 -4.80 -10.18 -11.68
N ALA A 46 -4.37 -9.06 -11.08
CA ALA A 46 -3.30 -8.22 -11.63
C ALA A 46 -1.97 -8.98 -11.70
N PHE A 47 -1.64 -9.78 -10.67
CA PHE A 47 -0.42 -10.58 -10.64
C PHE A 47 -0.41 -11.68 -11.72
N VAL A 48 -1.51 -12.44 -11.83
CA VAL A 48 -1.66 -13.49 -12.84
C VAL A 48 -1.63 -12.91 -14.25
N ALA A 49 -2.32 -11.79 -14.48
CA ALA A 49 -2.30 -11.10 -15.77
C ALA A 49 -0.89 -10.62 -16.13
N SER A 50 -0.17 -10.04 -15.18
CA SER A 50 1.22 -9.61 -15.36
C SER A 50 2.16 -10.77 -15.70
N CYS A 51 1.99 -11.93 -15.03
CA CYS A 51 2.72 -13.14 -15.37
C CYS A 51 2.41 -13.64 -16.80
N GLY A 52 1.13 -13.61 -17.19
CA GLY A 52 0.68 -13.98 -18.52
C GLY A 52 1.22 -13.05 -19.62
N TRP A 53 1.31 -11.75 -19.36
CA TRP A 53 1.87 -10.78 -20.31
C TRP A 53 3.39 -10.91 -20.43
N ARG A 54 4.08 -11.26 -19.36
CA ARG A 54 5.52 -11.51 -19.40
C ARG A 54 5.88 -12.67 -20.34
N ASN A 55 5.05 -13.72 -20.35
CA ASN A 55 5.18 -14.83 -21.31
C ASN A 55 4.89 -14.42 -22.77
N GLN A 56 4.26 -13.27 -23.00
CA GLN A 56 3.97 -12.71 -24.34
C GLN A 56 5.05 -11.71 -24.80
N GLY A 57 6.14 -11.57 -24.04
CA GLY A 57 7.26 -10.68 -24.37
C GLY A 57 7.15 -9.27 -23.78
N TRP A 58 6.29 -9.04 -22.79
CA TRP A 58 6.27 -7.77 -22.04
C TRP A 58 7.38 -7.77 -21.00
N SER A 59 8.11 -6.67 -20.89
CA SER A 59 9.15 -6.45 -19.87
C SER A 59 8.61 -5.61 -18.71
N GLU A 60 9.33 -5.60 -17.58
CA GLU A 60 8.99 -4.73 -16.45
C GLU A 60 9.03 -3.24 -16.82
N GLU A 61 9.93 -2.86 -17.74
CA GLU A 61 10.05 -1.49 -18.25
C GLU A 61 8.95 -1.12 -19.26
N HIS A 62 8.29 -2.09 -19.90
CA HIS A 62 7.32 -1.84 -20.96
C HIS A 62 5.99 -2.57 -20.69
N ASN A 63 5.24 -2.05 -19.72
CA ASN A 63 3.90 -2.52 -19.37
C ASN A 63 2.87 -1.37 -19.49
N PRO A 64 2.23 -1.21 -20.67
CA PRO A 64 1.33 -0.09 -20.90
C PRO A 64 0.03 -0.16 -20.09
N VAL A 65 -0.36 -1.34 -19.57
CA VAL A 65 -1.50 -1.43 -18.65
C VAL A 65 -1.14 -0.86 -17.28
N ALA A 66 0.07 -1.12 -16.79
CA ALA A 66 0.56 -0.53 -15.54
C ALA A 66 0.66 1.01 -15.64
N GLU A 67 1.09 1.53 -16.79
CA GLU A 67 1.12 2.99 -17.06
C GLU A 67 -0.28 3.62 -17.00
N ASN A 68 -1.29 2.97 -17.61
CA ASN A 68 -2.67 3.44 -17.52
C ASN A 68 -3.16 3.50 -16.06
N PHE A 69 -2.88 2.48 -15.26
CA PHE A 69 -3.24 2.48 -13.84
C PHE A 69 -2.46 3.52 -13.04
N ALA A 70 -1.19 3.78 -13.36
CA ALA A 70 -0.41 4.86 -12.74
C ALA A 70 -0.99 6.24 -13.06
N LEU A 71 -1.44 6.47 -14.30
CA LEU A 71 -2.13 7.69 -14.69
C LEU A 71 -3.44 7.85 -13.92
N ILE A 72 -4.27 6.79 -13.85
CA ILE A 72 -5.49 6.78 -13.06
C ILE A 72 -5.18 7.10 -11.59
N TRP A 73 -4.20 6.42 -11.00
CA TRP A 73 -3.79 6.63 -9.61
C TRP A 73 -3.36 8.07 -9.33
N THR A 74 -2.73 8.76 -10.29
CA THR A 74 -2.36 10.18 -10.13
C THR A 74 -3.57 11.09 -9.86
N PHE A 75 -4.76 10.75 -10.38
CA PHE A 75 -6.01 11.46 -10.09
C PHE A 75 -6.68 10.98 -8.78
N PHE A 76 -6.65 9.68 -8.49
CA PHE A 76 -7.30 9.11 -7.31
C PHE A 76 -6.53 9.34 -6.01
N GLN A 77 -5.19 9.40 -6.07
CA GLN A 77 -4.33 9.61 -4.91
C GLN A 77 -4.72 10.87 -4.11
N PRO A 78 -4.82 12.09 -4.70
CA PRO A 78 -5.20 13.28 -3.95
C PRO A 78 -6.62 13.21 -3.40
N ILE A 79 -7.56 12.58 -4.12
CA ILE A 79 -8.95 12.40 -3.67
C ILE A 79 -8.97 11.51 -2.40
N LEU A 80 -8.27 10.38 -2.43
CA LEU A 80 -8.19 9.44 -1.32
C LEU A 80 -7.62 10.09 -0.06
N PHE A 81 -6.50 10.82 -0.17
CA PHE A 81 -5.92 11.49 0.99
C PHE A 81 -6.76 12.68 1.47
N SER A 82 -7.46 13.38 0.59
CA SER A 82 -8.40 14.45 0.97
C SER A 82 -9.59 13.90 1.76
N LEU A 83 -10.21 12.81 1.29
CA LEU A 83 -11.34 12.15 1.97
C LEU A 83 -10.97 11.63 3.36
N ILE A 84 -9.80 11.00 3.48
CA ILE A 84 -9.27 10.58 4.78
C ILE A 84 -9.07 11.81 5.68
N GLY A 85 -8.57 12.91 5.12
CA GLY A 85 -8.44 14.18 5.83
C GLY A 85 -9.76 14.70 6.39
N THR A 86 -10.85 14.56 5.64
CA THR A 86 -12.18 15.04 6.07
C THR A 86 -12.83 14.19 7.17
N GLU A 87 -12.51 12.89 7.26
CA GLU A 87 -13.04 12.02 8.32
C GLU A 87 -12.35 12.25 9.69
N ILE A 88 -11.26 13.00 9.75
CA ILE A 88 -10.49 13.19 10.98
C ILE A 88 -11.12 14.27 11.85
N ASN A 89 -11.57 13.89 13.05
CA ASN A 89 -12.00 14.84 14.07
C ASN A 89 -10.93 15.03 15.16
N ILE A 90 -10.06 16.02 14.97
CA ILE A 90 -9.01 16.37 15.95
C ILE A 90 -9.55 16.88 17.30
N PHE A 91 -10.83 17.29 17.37
CA PHE A 91 -11.42 17.86 18.59
C PHE A 91 -11.89 16.80 19.58
N VAL A 92 -12.10 15.56 19.12
CA VAL A 92 -12.46 14.40 19.97
C VAL A 92 -11.22 13.84 20.70
N LEU A 93 -10.04 14.38 20.41
CA LEU A 93 -8.77 13.76 20.72
C LEU A 93 -8.20 14.19 22.07
N GLU A 94 -8.30 13.32 23.07
CA GLU A 94 -7.53 13.45 24.31
C GLU A 94 -6.03 13.22 24.03
N VAL A 95 -5.19 14.20 24.40
CA VAL A 95 -3.73 14.15 24.24
C VAL A 95 -3.11 12.87 24.83
N HIS A 96 -3.67 12.37 25.93
CA HIS A 96 -3.24 11.11 26.55
C HIS A 96 -3.42 9.90 25.63
N THR A 97 -4.56 9.80 24.94
CA THR A 97 -4.84 8.71 24.00
C THR A 97 -3.91 8.76 22.79
N VAL A 98 -3.62 9.97 22.29
CA VAL A 98 -2.66 10.17 21.19
C VAL A 98 -1.26 9.72 21.59
N GLY A 99 -0.82 10.09 22.79
CA GLY A 99 0.48 9.70 23.32
C GLY A 99 0.61 8.17 23.41
N LEU A 100 -0.40 7.49 23.92
CA LEU A 100 -0.44 6.02 23.96
C LEU A 100 -0.42 5.40 22.56
N GLY A 101 -1.18 5.96 21.62
CA GLY A 101 -1.18 5.54 20.21
C GLY A 101 0.19 5.67 19.56
N LEU A 102 0.91 6.77 19.82
CA LEU A 102 2.26 7.00 19.31
C LEU A 102 3.27 6.00 19.91
N VAL A 103 3.18 5.71 21.22
CA VAL A 103 4.03 4.70 21.86
C VAL A 103 3.77 3.32 21.27
N CYS A 104 2.49 2.94 21.11
CA CYS A 104 2.10 1.68 20.48
C CYS A 104 2.68 1.56 19.06
N LEU A 105 2.59 2.64 18.28
CA LEU A 105 3.11 2.71 16.93
C LEU A 105 4.64 2.55 16.89
N MET A 106 5.37 3.21 17.79
CA MET A 106 6.82 3.07 17.90
C MET A 106 7.23 1.64 18.25
N LEU A 107 6.54 1.01 19.20
CA LEU A 107 6.78 -0.39 19.58
C LEU A 107 6.49 -1.35 18.41
N ALA A 108 5.35 -1.17 17.73
CA ALA A 108 4.99 -1.97 16.56
C ALA A 108 6.02 -1.85 15.43
N LEU A 109 6.54 -0.63 15.19
CA LEU A 109 7.61 -0.40 14.23
C LEU A 109 8.91 -1.09 14.63
N LEU A 110 9.30 -1.03 15.92
CA LEU A 110 10.50 -1.71 16.41
C LEU A 110 10.41 -3.23 16.21
N VAL A 111 9.30 -3.85 16.58
CA VAL A 111 9.07 -5.28 16.37
C VAL A 111 9.13 -5.61 14.87
N LYS A 112 8.49 -4.80 14.03
CA LYS A 112 8.52 -4.97 12.57
C LYS A 112 9.95 -4.90 12.01
N MET A 113 10.77 -3.96 12.49
CA MET A 113 12.17 -3.83 12.06
C MET A 113 12.97 -5.09 12.41
N LEU A 114 12.80 -5.62 13.62
CA LEU A 114 13.46 -6.85 14.05
C LEU A 114 13.04 -8.04 13.17
N LEU A 115 11.74 -8.22 12.96
CA LEU A 115 11.21 -9.30 12.13
C LEU A 115 11.64 -9.17 10.67
N SER A 116 11.71 -7.95 10.13
CA SER A 116 12.16 -7.71 8.76
C SER A 116 13.63 -8.04 8.57
N ILE A 117 14.50 -7.69 9.54
CA ILE A 117 15.91 -8.07 9.51
C ILE A 117 16.04 -9.60 9.60
N MET A 118 15.27 -10.25 10.48
CA MET A 118 15.25 -11.71 10.60
C MET A 118 14.82 -12.40 9.30
N ALA A 119 13.75 -11.91 8.66
CA ALA A 119 13.30 -12.42 7.37
C ALA A 119 14.35 -12.23 6.27
N ALA A 120 15.07 -11.12 6.29
CA ALA A 120 16.14 -10.82 5.33
C ALA A 120 17.41 -11.66 5.54
N MET A 121 17.57 -12.37 6.68
CA MET A 121 18.77 -13.17 6.96
C MET A 121 18.98 -14.30 5.95
N GLY A 122 17.92 -14.85 5.37
CA GLY A 122 17.99 -15.91 4.35
C GLY A 122 18.31 -15.42 2.93
N GLY A 123 18.34 -14.12 2.68
CA GLY A 123 18.39 -13.55 1.32
C GLY A 123 19.78 -13.31 0.72
N GLY A 124 20.87 -13.77 1.35
CA GLY A 124 22.24 -13.55 0.85
C GLY A 124 22.74 -12.09 0.91
N PHE A 125 21.95 -11.16 1.44
CA PHE A 125 22.29 -9.74 1.54
C PHE A 125 23.37 -9.44 2.59
N SER A 126 24.14 -8.37 2.38
CA SER A 126 25.04 -7.83 3.40
C SER A 126 24.28 -7.21 4.57
N TRP A 127 24.93 -7.06 5.74
CA TRP A 127 24.26 -6.47 6.93
C TRP A 127 23.74 -5.04 6.68
N LYS A 128 24.44 -4.27 5.83
CA LYS A 128 24.03 -2.92 5.42
C LYS A 128 22.78 -2.95 4.54
N GLU A 129 22.70 -3.88 3.59
CA GLU A 129 21.53 -4.04 2.73
C GLU A 129 20.31 -4.54 3.51
N LYS A 130 20.50 -5.47 4.46
CA LYS A 130 19.40 -5.93 5.35
C LYS A 130 18.80 -4.78 6.16
N LEU A 131 19.65 -3.93 6.73
CA LEU A 131 19.20 -2.75 7.47
C LEU A 131 18.48 -1.76 6.53
N PHE A 132 19.01 -1.54 5.32
CA PHE A 132 18.37 -0.68 4.33
C PHE A 132 17.00 -1.19 3.90
N VAL A 133 16.88 -2.48 3.57
CA VAL A 133 15.59 -3.10 3.19
C VAL A 133 14.56 -2.95 4.31
N SER A 134 14.96 -3.22 5.56
CA SER A 134 14.08 -3.04 6.72
C SER A 134 13.63 -1.59 6.88
N MET A 135 14.54 -0.62 6.70
CA MET A 135 14.24 0.81 6.78
C MET A 135 13.39 1.30 5.60
N ALA A 136 13.56 0.75 4.41
CA ALA A 136 12.77 1.08 3.23
C ALA A 136 11.31 0.61 3.35
N TRP A 137 11.03 -0.39 4.18
CA TRP A 137 9.68 -0.89 4.46
C TRP A 137 8.96 -0.14 5.60
N PHE A 138 9.57 0.93 6.10
CA PHE A 138 9.05 1.79 7.16
C PHE A 138 7.77 2.56 6.76
N PRO A 139 7.71 3.27 5.61
CA PRO A 139 6.52 4.01 5.22
C PRO A 139 5.49 3.11 4.50
N LYS A 140 4.51 2.55 5.23
CA LYS A 140 3.36 1.84 4.63
C LYS A 140 2.05 2.60 4.87
N ALA A 141 1.99 3.80 4.31
CA ALA A 141 0.89 4.73 4.51
C ALA A 141 -0.45 4.28 3.89
N THR A 142 -0.40 3.59 2.74
CA THR A 142 -1.60 3.29 1.94
C THR A 142 -2.52 2.25 2.60
N VAL A 143 -1.97 1.27 3.32
CA VAL A 143 -2.80 0.27 4.02
C VAL A 143 -3.46 0.87 5.26
N GLN A 144 -2.77 1.77 5.96
CA GLN A 144 -3.34 2.50 7.09
C GLN A 144 -4.46 3.44 6.65
N ALA A 145 -4.25 4.14 5.53
CA ALA A 145 -5.22 5.00 4.87
C ALA A 145 -6.49 4.25 4.44
N ALA A 146 -6.34 3.02 3.92
CA ALA A 146 -7.47 2.21 3.49
C ALA A 146 -8.21 1.52 4.66
N LEU A 147 -7.48 0.96 5.63
CA LEU A 147 -8.08 0.20 6.73
C LEU A 147 -8.61 1.07 7.88
N GLY A 148 -8.05 2.26 8.08
CA GLY A 148 -8.47 3.17 9.15
C GLY A 148 -9.97 3.49 9.10
N PRO A 149 -10.50 4.00 7.96
CA PRO A 149 -11.92 4.32 7.83
C PRO A 149 -12.84 3.10 7.94
N ILE A 150 -12.41 1.93 7.44
CA ILE A 150 -13.20 0.69 7.50
C ILE A 150 -13.53 0.29 8.95
N ALA A 151 -12.58 0.47 9.88
CA ALA A 151 -12.85 0.20 11.29
C ALA A 151 -13.95 1.10 11.85
N LEU A 152 -13.98 2.37 11.42
CA LEU A 152 -14.99 3.34 11.83
C LEU A 152 -16.36 3.03 11.20
N ASP A 153 -16.39 2.69 9.92
CA ASP A 153 -17.63 2.32 9.23
C ASP A 153 -18.23 1.04 9.81
N LEU A 154 -17.42 0.04 10.15
CA LEU A 154 -17.89 -1.17 10.84
C LEU A 154 -18.49 -0.85 12.21
N ALA A 155 -17.85 0.03 12.99
CA ALA A 155 -18.37 0.43 14.29
C ALA A 155 -19.68 1.21 14.19
N ARG A 156 -19.83 2.06 13.16
CA ARG A 156 -21.08 2.78 12.85
C ARG A 156 -22.19 1.81 12.43
N ASN A 157 -21.90 0.83 11.58
CA ASN A 157 -22.87 -0.15 11.10
C ASN A 157 -23.41 -1.07 12.21
N LEU A 158 -22.61 -1.35 13.23
CA LEU A 158 -23.02 -2.19 14.37
C LEU A 158 -23.73 -1.42 15.50
N ASP A 159 -23.94 -0.11 15.35
CA ASP A 159 -24.51 0.83 16.35
C ASP A 159 -23.91 0.71 17.77
N ALA A 160 -22.66 0.23 17.85
CA ALA A 160 -21.96 0.02 19.09
C ALA A 160 -21.26 1.31 19.52
N LYS A 161 -21.98 2.17 20.26
CA LYS A 161 -21.50 3.51 20.68
C LYS A 161 -20.10 3.52 21.28
N ASP A 162 -19.76 2.52 22.10
CA ASP A 162 -18.44 2.40 22.72
C ASP A 162 -17.33 2.06 21.70
N ASN A 163 -17.66 1.30 20.66
CA ASN A 163 -16.73 0.92 19.60
C ASN A 163 -16.46 2.06 18.62
N ILE A 164 -17.42 2.98 18.43
CA ILE A 164 -17.26 4.16 17.56
C ILE A 164 -16.13 5.05 18.09
N VAL A 165 -16.10 5.29 19.41
CA VAL A 165 -15.03 6.09 20.04
C VAL A 165 -13.67 5.42 19.87
N LEU A 166 -13.61 4.09 19.98
CA LEU A 166 -12.37 3.35 19.77
C LEU A 166 -11.92 3.38 18.31
N ALA A 167 -12.85 3.21 17.37
CA ALA A 167 -12.55 3.22 15.94
C ALA A 167 -12.08 4.60 15.45
N ASP A 168 -12.65 5.69 15.99
CA ASP A 168 -12.20 7.06 15.72
C ASP A 168 -10.75 7.27 16.21
N LYS A 169 -10.43 6.77 17.42
CA LYS A 169 -9.04 6.77 17.92
C LYS A 169 -8.09 6.00 17.00
N VAL A 170 -8.51 4.83 16.48
CA VAL A 170 -7.71 4.03 15.54
C VAL A 170 -7.47 4.78 14.23
N LEU A 171 -8.50 5.38 13.64
CA LEU A 171 -8.39 6.19 12.43
C LEU A 171 -7.40 7.33 12.62
N ILE A 172 -7.49 8.06 13.74
CA ILE A 172 -6.65 9.22 13.98
C ILE A 172 -5.19 8.82 14.24
N VAL A 173 -4.95 7.75 15.00
CA VAL A 173 -3.60 7.20 15.18
C VAL A 173 -3.02 6.72 13.84
N ALA A 174 -3.83 6.11 12.97
CA ALA A 174 -3.41 5.71 11.63
C ALA A 174 -3.01 6.91 10.76
N VAL A 175 -3.72 8.03 10.83
CA VAL A 175 -3.34 9.24 10.07
C VAL A 175 -2.10 9.92 10.65
N LEU A 176 -2.00 10.03 11.98
CA LEU A 176 -0.79 10.51 12.63
C LEU A 176 0.42 9.65 12.26
N ALA A 177 0.22 8.32 12.16
CA ALA A 177 1.23 7.40 11.66
C ALA A 177 1.69 7.78 10.27
N ILE A 178 0.77 8.00 9.33
CA ILE A 178 1.09 8.36 7.95
C ILE A 178 1.86 9.67 7.91
N MET A 179 1.37 10.70 8.63
CA MET A 179 1.95 12.04 8.63
C MET A 179 3.39 12.05 9.18
N ILE A 180 3.69 11.20 10.17
CA ILE A 180 5.04 11.09 10.75
C ILE A 180 5.93 10.13 9.93
N THR A 181 5.43 8.95 9.59
CA THR A 181 6.25 7.88 8.97
C THR A 181 6.54 8.11 7.50
N ALA A 182 5.67 8.79 6.74
CA ALA A 182 5.92 9.10 5.33
C ALA A 182 7.14 10.02 5.13
N PRO A 183 7.23 11.21 5.76
CA PRO A 183 8.41 12.08 5.61
C PRO A 183 9.66 11.45 6.24
N LEU A 184 9.55 10.80 7.40
CA LEU A 184 10.70 10.11 8.00
C LEU A 184 11.23 8.98 7.10
N GLY A 185 10.33 8.18 6.52
CA GLY A 185 10.69 7.13 5.57
C GLY A 185 11.36 7.68 4.32
N ALA A 186 10.85 8.79 3.76
CA ALA A 186 11.47 9.46 2.62
C ALA A 186 12.88 9.97 2.94
N ILE A 187 13.09 10.59 4.11
CA ILE A 187 14.41 11.05 4.58
C ILE A 187 15.37 9.88 4.73
N VAL A 188 14.92 8.79 5.38
CA VAL A 188 15.73 7.60 5.60
C VAL A 188 16.14 6.95 4.27
N ILE A 189 15.21 6.77 3.34
CA ILE A 189 15.51 6.18 2.03
C ILE A 189 16.50 7.06 1.25
N THR A 190 16.31 8.39 1.27
CA THR A 190 17.16 9.33 0.53
C THR A 190 18.59 9.39 1.10
N LEU A 191 18.74 9.37 2.43
CA LEU A 191 20.06 9.46 3.08
C LEU A 191 20.81 8.12 3.10
N PHE A 192 20.11 7.02 3.40
CA PHE A 192 20.74 5.71 3.56
C PHE A 192 20.79 4.91 2.26
N GLY A 193 19.98 5.21 1.25
CA GLY A 193 20.01 4.55 -0.06
C GLY A 193 21.40 4.60 -0.70
N PRO A 194 21.98 5.79 -0.94
CA PRO A 194 23.30 5.90 -1.54
C PRO A 194 24.46 5.38 -0.67
N ARG A 195 24.26 5.24 0.65
CA ARG A 195 25.30 4.87 1.63
C ARG A 195 25.32 3.38 1.97
N LEU A 196 24.17 2.71 1.94
CA LEU A 196 24.03 1.30 2.33
C LEU A 196 23.88 0.36 1.14
N LEU A 197 23.42 0.83 -0.02
CA LEU A 197 23.36 0.02 -1.23
C LEU A 197 24.70 0.07 -1.96
N ASN A 198 25.28 -1.11 -2.22
CA ASN A 198 26.41 -1.21 -3.13
C ASN A 198 25.93 -0.94 -4.56
N LYS A 199 26.65 -0.10 -5.30
CA LYS A 199 26.41 0.06 -6.73
C LYS A 199 26.96 -1.17 -7.44
N THR A 200 26.10 -1.99 -8.04
CA THR A 200 26.56 -2.99 -9.00
C THR A 200 27.19 -2.24 -10.18
N PRO A 201 28.45 -2.52 -10.56
CA PRO A 201 29.02 -1.94 -11.77
C PRO A 201 28.19 -2.42 -12.96
N THR A 202 27.69 -1.47 -13.75
CA THR A 202 26.91 -1.72 -14.96
C THR A 202 27.81 -2.41 -15.99
N SER A 203 27.88 -3.74 -15.99
CA SER A 203 28.40 -4.48 -17.12
C SER A 203 27.32 -4.54 -18.19
N LEU A 204 27.39 -3.58 -19.13
CA LEU A 204 26.64 -3.58 -20.39
C LEU A 204 26.89 -4.90 -21.16
N PRO A 205 25.85 -5.59 -21.64
CA PRO A 205 25.91 -6.31 -22.90
C PRO A 205 25.67 -5.38 -24.10
#